data_AF-A0AAW1VXK3-F1
#
_entry.id   AF-A0AAW1VXK3-F1
#
_cell.length_a   1.000
_cell.length_b   1.000
_cell.length_c   1.000
_cell.angle_alpha   90.00
_cell.angle_beta   90.00
_cell.angle_gamma   90.00
#
_symmetry.space_group_name_H-M   'P 1'
#
loop_
_entity.id
_entity.type
_entity.pdbx_description
1 polymer ?
#
loop_
_entity_poly.entity_id
_entity_poly.type
_entity_poly.pdbx_seq_one_letter_code
_entity_poly.pdbx_strand_id
1 'polypeptide(L)'
;MMQATLCLSELDQSPPASTLESMQPFVNAIVKPELSKHQDRDVKLLVATCICEITWITAPEAPYSDDVLKDIFRLIVGTFSGLKDTSGPSFGRRVVILETLAKYRSCVVMLDLECDDLVTKMFSTFFSVASLHY
;
A
#
# COMPACT_ATOMS: atom_id res chain seq x y z
N MET A 1 -10.11 10.40 -4.11
CA MET A 1 -9.37 9.24 -3.57
C MET A 1 -10.19 7.96 -3.59
N MET A 2 -11.39 7.87 -3.00
CA MET A 2 -12.20 6.63 -3.06
C MET A 2 -12.52 6.14 -4.48
N GLN A 3 -12.89 7.05 -5.39
CA GLN A 3 -13.12 6.70 -6.80
C GLN A 3 -11.83 6.23 -7.51
N ALA A 4 -10.67 6.78 -7.16
CA ALA A 4 -9.40 6.35 -7.73
C ALA A 4 -9.09 4.90 -7.35
N THR A 5 -9.35 4.51 -6.09
CA THR A 5 -9.18 3.12 -5.65
C THR A 5 -10.02 2.13 -6.47
N LEU A 6 -11.28 2.47 -6.75
CA LEU A 6 -12.16 1.62 -7.55
C LEU A 6 -11.65 1.49 -8.99
N CYS A 7 -11.31 2.60 -9.64
CA CYS A 7 -10.80 2.56 -11.01
C CYS A 7 -9.48 1.77 -11.13
N LEU A 8 -8.59 1.85 -10.14
CA LEU A 8 -7.34 1.09 -10.16
C LEU A 8 -7.58 -0.42 -10.02
N SER A 9 -8.56 -0.82 -9.20
CA SER A 9 -8.85 -2.24 -8.97
C SER A 9 -9.41 -2.97 -10.20
N GLU A 10 -9.87 -2.23 -11.21
CA GLU A 10 -10.39 -2.78 -12.46
C GLU A 10 -9.32 -2.97 -13.55
N LEU A 11 -8.10 -2.47 -13.34
CA LEU A 11 -7.03 -2.55 -14.33
C LEU A 11 -6.29 -3.87 -14.22
N ASP A 12 -5.88 -4.44 -15.35
CA ASP A 12 -4.96 -5.57 -15.37
C ASP A 12 -3.51 -5.12 -15.11
N GLN A 13 -2.69 -6.07 -14.66
CA GLN A 13 -1.24 -5.86 -14.56
C GLN A 13 -0.62 -5.62 -15.93
N SER A 14 0.35 -4.71 -16.00
CA SER A 14 1.02 -4.29 -17.24
C SER A 14 0.04 -3.81 -18.31
N PRO A 15 -0.77 -2.77 -18.02
CA PRO A 15 -1.74 -2.26 -18.98
C PRO A 15 -1.03 -1.61 -20.19
N PRO A 16 -1.76 -1.33 -21.29
CA PRO A 16 -1.20 -0.67 -22.46
C PRO A 16 -0.47 0.65 -22.12
N ALA A 17 0.58 0.97 -22.88
CA ALA A 17 1.39 2.18 -22.65
C ALA A 17 0.56 3.47 -22.60
N SER A 18 -0.47 3.60 -23.43
CA SER A 18 -1.39 4.74 -23.42
C SER A 18 -2.16 4.90 -22.10
N THR A 19 -2.51 3.79 -21.45
CA THR A 19 -3.14 3.78 -20.13
C THR A 19 -2.14 4.24 -19.07
N LEU A 20 -0.91 3.74 -19.11
CA LEU A 20 0.16 4.16 -18.19
C LEU A 20 0.47 5.65 -18.33
N GLU A 21 0.62 6.15 -19.56
CA GLU A 21 0.84 7.58 -19.84
C GLU A 21 -0.30 8.45 -19.29
N SER A 22 -1.54 8.00 -19.44
CA SER A 22 -2.72 8.70 -18.92
C SER A 22 -2.76 8.72 -17.38
N MET A 23 -2.21 7.70 -16.73
CA MET A 23 -2.12 7.59 -15.27
C MET A 23 -0.93 8.37 -14.67
N GLN A 24 0.08 8.70 -15.47
CA GLN A 24 1.32 9.31 -14.99
C GLN A 24 1.14 10.54 -14.09
N PRO A 25 0.22 11.49 -14.36
CA PRO A 25 -0.01 12.61 -13.47
C PRO A 25 -0.44 12.18 -12.07
N PHE A 26 -1.27 11.13 -11.97
CA PHE A 26 -1.76 10.60 -10.72
C PHE A 26 -0.69 9.80 -9.97
N VAL A 27 0.07 8.96 -10.69
CA VAL A 27 1.25 8.24 -10.17
C VAL A 27 2.24 9.22 -9.54
N ASN A 28 2.53 10.33 -10.21
CA ASN A 28 3.44 11.34 -9.69
C ASN A 28 2.86 12.14 -8.52
N ALA A 29 1.55 12.38 -8.51
CA ALA A 29 0.90 13.17 -7.46
C ALA A 29 0.79 12.40 -6.14
N ILE A 30 0.52 11.09 -6.20
CA ILE A 30 0.11 10.34 -5.00
C ILE A 30 1.22 10.13 -3.97
N VAL A 31 2.48 10.14 -4.42
CA VAL A 31 3.66 10.03 -3.56
C VAL A 31 4.07 11.35 -2.91
N LYS A 32 3.51 12.48 -3.39
CA LYS A 32 3.89 13.80 -2.87
C LYS A 32 3.54 13.94 -1.39
N PRO A 33 4.36 14.67 -0.59
CA PRO A 33 4.18 14.78 0.86
C PRO A 33 2.80 15.25 1.30
N GLU A 34 2.13 16.08 0.50
CA GLU A 34 0.79 16.59 0.77
C GLU A 34 -0.24 15.46 0.89
N LEU A 35 -0.03 14.34 0.19
CA LEU A 35 -0.88 13.15 0.24
C LEU A 35 -0.27 12.06 1.12
N SER A 36 1.01 11.72 0.92
CA SER A 36 1.67 10.62 1.62
C SER A 36 1.89 10.90 3.12
N LYS A 37 2.04 12.16 3.51
CA LYS A 37 2.22 12.61 4.91
C LYS A 37 1.01 13.37 5.44
N HIS A 38 -0.16 13.21 4.82
CA HIS A 38 -1.38 13.86 5.24
C HIS A 38 -1.72 13.51 6.70
N GLN A 39 -2.33 14.43 7.46
CA GLN A 39 -2.59 14.20 8.90
C GLN A 39 -3.76 13.24 9.12
N ASP A 40 -4.80 13.36 8.30
CA ASP A 40 -5.98 12.51 8.32
C ASP A 40 -5.64 11.02 8.05
N ARG A 41 -6.12 10.14 8.93
CA ARG A 41 -5.82 8.70 8.89
C ARG A 41 -6.52 7.99 7.74
N ASP A 42 -7.73 8.40 7.37
CA ASP A 42 -8.49 7.80 6.29
C ASP A 42 -7.94 8.24 4.93
N VAL A 43 -7.49 9.49 4.81
CA VAL A 43 -6.74 9.97 3.63
C VAL A 43 -5.45 9.17 3.46
N LYS A 44 -4.65 9.01 4.52
CA LYS A 44 -3.43 8.18 4.48
C LYS A 44 -3.72 6.74 4.07
N LEU A 45 -4.81 6.16 4.58
CA LEU A 45 -5.21 4.81 4.23
C LEU A 45 -5.59 4.69 2.76
N LEU A 46 -6.36 5.65 2.23
CA LEU A 46 -6.73 5.69 0.81
C LEU A 46 -5.53 5.90 -0.10
N VAL A 47 -4.58 6.75 0.30
CA VAL A 47 -3.30 6.95 -0.40
C VAL A 47 -2.52 5.63 -0.45
N ALA A 48 -2.38 4.95 0.69
CA ALA A 48 -1.71 3.66 0.77
C ALA A 48 -2.37 2.62 -0.16
N THR A 49 -3.71 2.51 -0.15
CA THR A 49 -4.41 1.58 -1.04
C THR A 49 -4.13 1.88 -2.51
N CYS A 50 -4.26 3.13 -2.94
CA CYS A 50 -4.00 3.49 -4.33
C CYS A 50 -2.55 3.23 -4.75
N ILE A 51 -1.59 3.47 -3.86
CA ILE A 51 -0.18 3.19 -4.13
C ILE A 51 0.07 1.69 -4.27
N CYS A 52 -0.54 0.85 -3.41
CA CYS A 52 -0.44 -0.60 -3.55
C CYS A 52 -0.94 -1.06 -4.93
N GLU A 53 -2.10 -0.55 -5.37
CA GLU A 53 -2.65 -0.89 -6.68
C GLU A 53 -1.77 -0.38 -7.84
N ILE A 54 -1.27 0.86 -7.79
CA ILE A 54 -0.36 1.39 -8.82
C ILE A 54 0.91 0.53 -8.93
N THR A 55 1.52 0.22 -7.78
CA THR A 55 2.74 -0.60 -7.73
C THR A 55 2.50 -1.97 -8.33
N TRP A 56 1.28 -2.51 -8.18
CA TRP A 56 0.89 -3.74 -8.83
C TRP A 56 0.68 -3.60 -10.34
N ILE A 57 -0.13 -2.63 -10.76
CA ILE A 57 -0.46 -2.41 -12.18
C ILE A 57 0.82 -2.26 -13.00
N THR A 58 1.85 -1.65 -12.42
CA THR A 58 3.12 -1.35 -13.10
C THR A 58 4.16 -2.46 -12.97
N ALA A 59 4.01 -3.40 -12.03
CA ALA A 59 4.92 -4.53 -11.90
C ALA A 59 5.01 -5.35 -13.21
N PRO A 60 6.20 -5.83 -13.61
CA PRO A 60 7.44 -5.94 -12.81
C PRO A 60 8.25 -4.65 -12.70
N GLU A 61 7.95 -3.63 -13.51
CA GLU A 61 8.70 -2.37 -13.52
C GLU A 61 8.15 -1.42 -12.46
N ALA A 62 8.93 -1.19 -11.40
CA ALA A 62 8.49 -0.27 -10.36
C ALA A 62 8.36 1.16 -10.90
N PRO A 63 7.26 1.87 -10.63
CA PRO A 63 7.03 3.20 -11.16
C PRO A 63 7.74 4.28 -10.33
N TYR A 64 8.43 3.87 -9.26
CA TYR A 64 9.06 4.72 -8.27
C TYR A 64 10.48 4.25 -7.98
N SER A 65 11.35 5.18 -7.58
CA SER A 65 12.67 4.84 -7.09
C SER A 65 12.59 4.09 -5.76
N ASP A 66 13.66 3.35 -5.44
CA ASP A 66 13.80 2.60 -4.20
C ASP A 66 13.46 3.45 -2.97
N ASP A 67 14.00 4.66 -2.83
CA ASP A 67 13.72 5.55 -1.69
C ASP A 67 12.22 5.83 -1.51
N VAL A 68 11.52 6.04 -2.63
CA VAL A 68 10.06 6.28 -2.62
C VAL A 68 9.33 5.00 -2.25
N LEU A 69 9.75 3.84 -2.76
CA LEU A 69 9.19 2.54 -2.38
C LEU A 69 9.36 2.25 -0.88
N LYS A 70 10.52 2.59 -0.29
CA LYS A 70 10.75 2.43 1.16
C LYS A 70 9.76 3.26 1.97
N ASP A 71 9.51 4.51 1.56
CA ASP A 71 8.52 5.38 2.21
C ASP A 71 7.08 4.88 2.05
N ILE A 72 6.76 4.31 0.89
CA ILE A 72 5.49 3.64 0.61
C ILE A 72 5.30 2.44 1.55
N PHE A 73 6.28 1.56 1.67
CA PHE A 73 6.19 0.41 2.56
C PHE A 73 6.04 0.82 4.03
N ARG A 74 6.72 1.90 4.47
CA ARG A 74 6.52 2.48 5.81
C ARG A 74 5.08 2.92 6.02
N LEU A 75 4.49 3.60 5.04
CA LEU A 75 3.09 4.02 5.11
C LEU A 75 2.16 2.82 5.21
N ILE A 76 2.32 1.81 4.34
CA ILE A 76 1.49 0.62 4.28
C ILE A 76 1.59 -0.18 5.59
N VAL A 77 2.80 -0.55 6.02
CA VAL A 77 3.02 -1.30 7.27
C VAL A 77 2.49 -0.52 8.48
N GLY A 78 2.59 0.81 8.47
CA GLY A 78 1.99 1.67 9.48
C GLY A 78 0.46 1.50 9.62
N THR A 79 -0.23 1.16 8.52
CA THR A 79 -1.68 0.93 8.56
C THR A 79 -2.08 -0.31 9.35
N PHE A 80 -1.20 -1.31 9.49
CA PHE A 80 -1.56 -2.58 10.14
C PHE A 80 -1.73 -2.48 11.65
N SER A 81 -1.21 -1.43 12.29
CA SER A 81 -1.50 -1.15 13.70
C SER A 81 -3.00 -0.97 14.02
N GLY A 82 -3.81 -0.69 12.99
CA GLY A 82 -5.27 -0.60 13.12
C GLY A 82 -6.01 -1.92 12.93
N LEU A 83 -5.35 -3.05 12.65
CA LEU A 83 -6.00 -4.36 12.49
C LEU A 83 -6.60 -4.91 13.79
N LYS A 84 -6.18 -4.39 14.95
CA LYS A 84 -6.77 -4.71 16.25
C LYS A 84 -8.23 -4.25 16.41
N ASP A 85 -8.67 -3.28 15.61
CA ASP A 85 -10.03 -2.77 15.63
C ASP A 85 -10.86 -3.44 14.53
N THR A 86 -11.29 -4.67 14.79
CA THR A 86 -12.05 -5.49 13.84
C THR A 86 -13.48 -4.98 13.60
N SER A 87 -14.02 -4.21 14.54
CA SER A 87 -15.33 -3.54 14.42
C SER A 87 -15.27 -2.20 13.67
N GLY A 88 -14.08 -1.66 13.46
CA GLY A 88 -13.89 -0.33 12.88
C GLY A 88 -14.29 -0.26 11.40
N PRO A 89 -14.83 0.88 10.94
CA PRO A 89 -15.28 1.05 9.55
C PRO A 89 -14.14 0.91 8.53
N SER A 90 -12.89 1.09 8.96
CA SER A 90 -11.70 0.99 8.11
C SER A 90 -11.07 -0.42 8.10
N PHE A 91 -11.60 -1.39 8.87
CA PHE A 91 -11.04 -2.73 8.97
C PHE A 91 -10.97 -3.44 7.62
N GLY A 92 -12.09 -3.47 6.88
CA GLY A 92 -12.14 -4.11 5.55
C GLY A 92 -11.11 -3.53 4.59
N ARG A 93 -10.85 -2.22 4.62
CA ARG A 93 -9.82 -1.60 3.78
C ARG A 93 -8.39 -2.03 4.18
N ARG A 94 -8.13 -2.24 5.47
CA ARG A 94 -6.83 -2.78 5.95
C ARG A 94 -6.64 -4.22 5.52
N VAL A 95 -7.70 -5.02 5.51
CA VAL A 95 -7.69 -6.40 5.00
C VAL A 95 -7.36 -6.41 3.51
N VAL A 96 -8.01 -5.57 2.70
CA VAL A 96 -7.68 -5.44 1.27
C VAL A 96 -6.20 -5.10 1.06
N ILE A 97 -5.66 -4.11 1.78
CA ILE A 97 -4.23 -3.76 1.70
C ILE A 97 -3.33 -4.96 2.03
N LEU A 98 -3.70 -5.75 3.04
CA LEU A 98 -2.97 -6.94 3.44
C LEU A 98 -3.01 -8.04 2.36
N GLU A 99 -4.18 -8.29 1.78
CA GLU A 99 -4.36 -9.24 0.67
C GLU A 99 -3.53 -8.82 -0.55
N THR A 100 -3.54 -7.52 -0.88
CA THR A 100 -2.75 -6.92 -1.95
C THR A 100 -1.24 -7.15 -1.71
N LEU A 101 -0.70 -6.88 -0.51
CA LEU A 101 0.71 -7.17 -0.20
C LEU A 101 1.05 -8.66 -0.32
N ALA A 102 0.16 -9.53 0.16
CA ALA A 102 0.37 -10.98 0.12
C ALA A 102 0.41 -11.49 -1.33
N LYS A 103 -0.55 -11.05 -2.16
CA LYS A 103 -0.63 -11.38 -3.59
C LYS A 103 0.65 -11.02 -4.34
N TYR A 104 1.29 -9.91 -3.98
CA TYR A 104 2.48 -9.40 -4.68
C TYR A 104 3.80 -9.77 -4.05
N ARG A 105 3.78 -10.65 -3.04
CA ARG A 105 4.99 -11.06 -2.32
C ARG A 105 5.82 -9.86 -1.87
N SER A 106 5.17 -8.75 -1.47
CA SER A 106 5.83 -7.48 -1.18
C SER A 106 6.86 -7.57 -0.06
N CYS A 107 6.82 -8.63 0.76
CA CYS A 107 7.89 -8.93 1.71
C CYS A 107 9.23 -9.20 1.04
N VAL A 108 9.24 -9.89 -0.11
CA VAL A 108 10.46 -10.13 -0.88
C VAL A 108 11.03 -8.79 -1.37
N VAL A 109 10.18 -7.95 -1.94
CA VAL A 109 10.57 -6.60 -2.38
C VAL A 109 11.10 -5.76 -1.21
N MET A 110 10.48 -5.83 -0.03
CA MET A 110 10.98 -5.15 1.17
C MET A 110 12.38 -5.64 1.57
N LEU A 111 12.65 -6.95 1.46
CA LEU A 111 13.98 -7.51 1.74
C LEU A 111 15.00 -7.07 0.68
N ASP A 112 14.62 -7.07 -0.60
CA ASP A 112 15.47 -6.61 -1.70
C ASP A 112 15.84 -5.12 -1.55
N LEU A 113 14.96 -4.32 -0.94
CA LEU A 113 15.17 -2.90 -0.63
C LEU A 113 15.82 -2.65 0.74
N GLU A 114 16.31 -3.69 1.43
CA GLU A 114 16.94 -3.59 2.75
C GLU A 114 16.02 -2.97 3.83
N CYS A 115 14.73 -3.35 3.81
CA CYS A 115 13.69 -2.90 4.74
C CYS A 115 13.27 -4.02 5.72
N ASP A 116 14.24 -4.77 6.24
CA ASP A 116 14.05 -5.89 7.18
C ASP A 116 13.30 -5.46 8.47
N ASP A 117 13.48 -4.21 8.88
CA ASP A 117 12.79 -3.60 10.02
C ASP A 117 11.27 -3.55 9.80
N LEU A 118 10.83 -3.28 8.57
CA LEU A 118 9.41 -3.23 8.23
C LEU A 118 8.79 -4.61 8.22
N VAL A 119 9.50 -5.61 7.71
CA VAL A 119 9.06 -7.02 7.76
C VAL A 119 8.90 -7.44 9.22
N THR A 120 9.91 -7.17 10.05
CA THR A 120 9.88 -7.48 11.49
C THR A 120 8.71 -6.79 12.19
N LYS A 121 8.51 -5.49 11.94
CA LYS A 121 7.41 -4.70 12.50
C LYS A 121 6.05 -5.24 12.08
N MET A 122 5.91 -5.67 10.84
CA MET A 122 4.68 -6.25 10.32
C MET A 122 4.32 -7.54 11.07
N PHE A 123 5.26 -8.48 11.19
CA PHE A 123 5.04 -9.71 11.96
C PHE A 123 4.74 -9.42 13.44
N SER A 124 5.49 -8.52 14.07
CA SER A 124 5.22 -8.10 15.46
C SER A 124 3.80 -7.56 15.63
N THR A 125 3.33 -6.75 14.68
CA THR A 125 1.96 -6.23 14.67
C THR A 125 0.94 -7.36 14.53
N PHE A 126 1.17 -8.31 13.64
CA PHE A 126 0.26 -9.45 13.43
C PHE A 126 0.19 -10.38 14.64
N PHE A 127 1.34 -10.71 15.26
CA PHE A 127 1.36 -11.49 16.49
C PHE A 127 0.60 -10.79 17.61
N SER A 128 0.80 -9.47 17.78
CA SER A 128 0.07 -8.69 18.77
C SER A 128 -1.44 -8.68 18.52
N VAL A 129 -1.89 -8.62 17.27
CA VAL A 129 -3.31 -8.67 16.93
C VAL A 129 -3.89 -10.06 17.18
N ALA A 130 -3.20 -11.11 16.73
CA ALA A 130 -3.64 -12.50 16.93
C ALA A 130 -3.72 -12.88 18.42
N SER A 131 -2.77 -12.42 19.24
CA SER A 131 -2.76 -12.70 20.68
C SER A 131 -3.88 -12.00 21.47
N LEU A 132 -4.56 -11.00 20.91
CA LEU A 132 -5.72 -10.37 21.55
C LEU A 132 -7.00 -11.20 21.42
N HIS A 133 -6.99 -12.20 20.52
CA HIS A 133 -8.16 -13.02 20.20
C HIS A 133 -8.04 -14.47 20.71
N TYR A 134 -7.02 -14.76 21.53
CA TYR A 134 -6.84 -16.01 22.29
C TYR A 134 -6.71 -15.68 23.78
#